data_AF-A0A3D4BJG2-F1
#
_entry.id   AF-A0A3D4BJG2-F1
#
_cell.length_a   1.000
_cell.length_b   1.000
_cell.length_c   1.000
_cell.angle_alpha   90.00
_cell.angle_beta   90.00
_cell.angle_gamma   90.00
#
_symmetry.space_group_name_H-M   'P 1'
#
loop_
_entity.id
_entity.type
_entity.pdbx_description
1 polymer ?
#
loop_
_entity_poly.entity_id
_entity_poly.type
_entity_poly.pdbx_seq_one_letter_code
_entity_poly.pdbx_strand_id
1 'polypeptide(L)'
;MNSKIIEKTTSFCAEIFADKKNYILPDEFNYSHLPLCVIDSVFSIGVKYEIVQNTINKFCTHNKIDKFSKSEELSTSFFLNLMEQESIKELTENIYKNRQRTSTRNGILKSEAVIKFLKILQKYEVNKLSDLYKIISSKEFEIEIKEIPGQKSGISLTYFFMLAGSDDLIKPDRMIIRFLESISGENVSLADCQIILAEVAKKLEKNGFDITPKKLDNLIWNYQRNLN
;
A
#
# COMPACT_ATOMS: atom_id res chain seq x y z
N MET A 1 -17.10 -9.09 -20.80
CA MET A 1 -15.74 -9.58 -20.47
C MET A 1 -15.61 -9.77 -18.96
N ASN A 2 -15.66 -8.69 -18.16
CA ASN A 2 -15.43 -8.74 -16.71
C ASN A 2 -16.38 -9.68 -15.94
N SER A 3 -17.67 -9.79 -16.32
CA SER A 3 -18.62 -10.67 -15.62
C SER A 3 -18.20 -12.15 -15.58
N LYS A 4 -17.68 -12.69 -16.69
CA LYS A 4 -17.22 -14.09 -16.74
C LYS A 4 -15.97 -14.31 -15.89
N ILE A 5 -15.06 -13.34 -15.89
CA ILE A 5 -13.85 -13.34 -15.06
C ILE A 5 -14.25 -13.32 -13.59
N ILE A 6 -15.16 -12.40 -13.21
CA ILE A 6 -15.66 -12.27 -11.84
C ILE A 6 -16.25 -13.59 -11.35
N GLU A 7 -17.16 -14.24 -12.10
CA GLU A 7 -17.77 -15.51 -11.62
C GLU A 7 -16.71 -16.62 -11.45
N LYS A 8 -15.82 -16.80 -12.43
CA LYS A 8 -14.76 -17.81 -12.35
C LYS A 8 -13.83 -17.56 -11.16
N THR A 9 -13.39 -16.32 -10.98
CA THR A 9 -12.51 -15.92 -9.88
C THR A 9 -13.24 -16.08 -8.53
N THR A 10 -14.52 -15.72 -8.44
CA THR A 10 -15.32 -15.96 -7.22
C THR A 10 -15.37 -17.44 -6.87
N SER A 11 -15.70 -18.32 -7.82
CA SER A 11 -15.74 -19.77 -7.57
C SER A 11 -14.38 -20.31 -7.13
N PHE A 12 -13.31 -19.92 -7.82
CA PHE A 12 -11.96 -20.35 -7.49
C PHE A 12 -11.51 -19.87 -6.10
N CYS A 13 -11.72 -18.59 -5.78
CA CYS A 13 -11.40 -18.03 -4.47
C CYS A 13 -12.21 -18.68 -3.34
N ALA A 14 -13.49 -18.97 -3.58
CA ALA A 14 -14.36 -19.62 -2.59
C ALA A 14 -13.86 -21.04 -2.23
N GLU A 15 -13.29 -21.75 -3.20
CA GLU A 15 -12.69 -23.07 -3.01
C GLU A 15 -11.33 -22.96 -2.31
N ILE A 16 -10.40 -22.18 -2.87
CA ILE A 16 -9.01 -22.17 -2.41
C ILE A 16 -8.78 -21.43 -1.10
N PHE A 17 -9.69 -20.53 -0.73
CA PHE A 17 -9.65 -19.78 0.53
C PHE A 17 -10.75 -20.23 1.51
N ALA A 18 -11.34 -21.40 1.33
CA ALA A 18 -12.41 -21.90 2.19
C ALA A 18 -12.03 -21.96 3.68
N ASP A 19 -10.76 -22.19 4.01
CA ASP A 19 -10.22 -22.18 5.38
C ASP A 19 -9.89 -20.76 5.90
N LYS A 20 -9.96 -19.74 5.05
CA LYS A 20 -9.65 -18.33 5.34
C LYS A 20 -10.88 -17.43 5.37
N LYS A 21 -12.07 -17.96 5.68
CA LYS A 21 -13.30 -17.15 5.76
C LYS A 21 -13.21 -15.96 6.71
N ASN A 22 -12.47 -16.10 7.81
CA ASN A 22 -12.24 -15.04 8.80
C ASN A 22 -10.81 -14.50 8.71
N TYR A 23 -10.36 -14.15 7.49
CA TYR A 23 -9.00 -13.72 7.26
C TYR A 23 -8.71 -12.39 7.96
N ILE A 24 -7.66 -12.38 8.78
CA ILE A 24 -7.15 -11.19 9.45
C ILE A 24 -5.92 -10.74 8.68
N LEU A 25 -5.91 -9.45 8.31
CA LEU A 25 -4.76 -8.85 7.65
C LEU A 25 -3.54 -8.87 8.59
N PRO A 26 -2.33 -9.06 8.04
CA PRO A 26 -1.10 -8.84 8.80
C PRO A 26 -1.04 -7.46 9.48
N ASP A 27 -0.34 -7.36 10.60
CA ASP A 27 -0.34 -6.17 11.46
C ASP A 27 0.06 -4.88 10.74
N GLU A 28 0.93 -4.95 9.74
CA GLU A 28 1.32 -3.84 8.86
C GLU A 28 0.18 -3.09 8.16
N PHE A 29 -0.97 -3.73 7.98
CA PHE A 29 -2.16 -3.06 7.44
C PHE A 29 -2.94 -2.26 8.47
N ASN A 30 -2.46 -2.27 9.73
CA ASN A 30 -3.03 -1.62 10.89
C ASN A 30 -2.06 -0.57 11.49
N TYR A 31 -1.24 0.08 10.66
CA TYR A 31 -0.41 1.20 11.13
C TYR A 31 -1.27 2.26 11.82
N SER A 32 -0.89 2.66 13.03
CA SER A 32 -1.60 3.69 13.80
C SER A 32 -1.32 5.11 13.31
N HIS A 33 -0.31 5.29 12.45
CA HIS A 33 0.17 6.59 12.02
C HIS A 33 0.17 6.68 10.50
N LEU A 34 -0.58 7.63 9.94
CA LEU A 34 -0.62 7.89 8.50
C LEU A 34 0.79 7.99 7.85
N PRO A 35 1.80 8.64 8.47
CA PRO A 35 3.14 8.72 7.88
C PRO A 35 3.83 7.36 7.68
N LEU A 36 3.51 6.34 8.48
CA LEU A 36 4.05 4.99 8.26
C LEU A 36 3.53 4.37 6.98
N CYS A 37 2.28 4.67 6.58
CA CYS A 37 1.72 4.26 5.29
C CYS A 37 2.49 4.90 4.11
N VAL A 38 2.98 6.13 4.28
CA VAL A 38 3.85 6.79 3.28
C VAL A 38 5.20 6.09 3.20
N ILE A 39 5.84 5.81 4.33
CA ILE A 39 7.14 5.12 4.36
C ILE A 39 7.03 3.76 3.69
N ASP A 40 6.07 2.93 4.11
CA ASP A 40 5.86 1.60 3.51
C ASP A 40 5.61 1.71 2.01
N SER A 41 4.67 2.56 1.61
CA SER A 41 4.26 2.64 0.20
C SER A 41 5.40 3.02 -0.74
N VAL A 42 6.27 3.94 -0.32
CA VAL A 42 7.46 4.35 -1.08
C VAL A 42 8.51 3.23 -1.10
N PHE A 43 8.80 2.62 0.05
CA PHE A 43 9.84 1.58 0.17
C PHE A 43 9.46 0.24 -0.49
N SER A 44 8.17 -0.06 -0.61
CA SER A 44 7.65 -1.30 -1.20
C SER A 44 7.75 -1.40 -2.72
N ILE A 45 8.02 -0.31 -3.44
CA ILE A 45 8.11 -0.37 -4.90
C ILE A 45 9.38 -1.10 -5.36
N GLY A 46 9.20 -2.29 -5.94
CA GLY A 46 10.27 -3.09 -6.55
C GLY A 46 11.17 -3.81 -5.55
N VAL A 47 10.70 -4.06 -4.34
CA VAL A 47 11.52 -4.57 -3.22
C VAL A 47 10.84 -5.76 -2.55
N LYS A 48 11.62 -6.69 -2.00
CA LYS A 48 11.10 -7.76 -1.14
C LYS A 48 10.54 -7.14 0.15
N TYR A 49 9.35 -7.57 0.53
CA TYR A 49 8.62 -6.96 1.62
C TYR A 49 9.34 -7.00 2.98
N GLU A 50 10.12 -8.05 3.26
CA GLU A 50 10.97 -8.13 4.47
C GLU A 50 11.93 -6.93 4.64
N ILE A 51 12.46 -6.41 3.52
CA ILE A 51 13.34 -5.22 3.54
C ILE A 51 12.55 -3.98 3.95
N VAL A 52 11.27 -3.90 3.57
CA VAL A 52 10.37 -2.79 3.93
C VAL A 52 10.07 -2.84 5.42
N GLN A 53 9.68 -4.01 5.93
CA GLN A 53 9.44 -4.21 7.36
C GLN A 53 10.67 -3.80 8.19
N ASN A 54 11.86 -4.23 7.76
CA ASN A 54 13.11 -3.83 8.40
C ASN A 54 13.38 -2.32 8.34
N THR A 55 13.00 -1.66 7.25
CA THR A 55 13.15 -0.19 7.09
C THR A 55 12.26 0.56 8.06
N ILE A 56 10.99 0.15 8.18
CA ILE A 56 10.01 0.75 9.08
C ILE A 56 10.40 0.50 10.54
N ASN A 57 10.76 -0.75 10.88
CA ASN A 57 11.19 -1.09 12.24
C ASN A 57 12.38 -0.24 12.68
N LYS A 58 13.40 -0.04 11.83
CA LYS A 58 14.55 0.80 12.17
C LYS A 58 14.17 2.26 12.40
N PHE A 59 13.32 2.83 11.54
CA PHE A 59 12.82 4.20 11.73
C PHE A 59 12.06 4.35 13.05
N CYS A 60 11.12 3.44 13.32
CA CYS A 60 10.31 3.44 14.53
C CYS A 60 11.18 3.25 15.79
N THR A 61 12.12 2.30 15.78
CA THR A 61 13.03 2.07 16.91
C THR A 61 13.90 3.29 17.20
N HIS A 62 14.47 3.92 16.16
CA HIS A 62 15.30 5.12 16.33
C HIS A 62 14.52 6.26 17.00
N ASN A 63 13.28 6.49 16.55
CA ASN A 63 12.43 7.57 17.04
C ASN A 63 11.55 7.20 18.23
N LYS A 64 11.67 5.97 18.76
CA LYS A 64 10.84 5.42 19.86
C LYS A 64 9.33 5.50 19.58
N ILE A 65 8.95 5.23 18.33
CA ILE A 65 7.56 5.24 17.88
C ILE A 65 7.01 3.82 17.94
N ASP A 66 5.90 3.62 18.65
CA ASP A 66 5.09 2.41 18.53
C ASP A 66 4.21 2.49 17.28
N LYS A 67 4.52 1.66 16.28
CA LYS A 67 3.82 1.60 15.00
C LYS A 67 2.36 1.17 15.09
N PHE A 68 1.96 0.50 16.18
CA PHE A 68 0.62 -0.05 16.40
C PHE A 68 -0.02 0.49 17.69
N SER A 69 0.36 1.71 18.10
CA SER A 69 -0.21 2.40 19.25
C SER A 69 -1.73 2.47 19.18
N LYS A 70 -2.42 2.05 20.24
CA LYS A 70 -3.89 2.12 20.34
C LYS A 70 -4.39 3.43 20.97
N SER A 71 -3.50 4.19 21.57
CA SER A 71 -3.84 5.39 22.36
C SER A 71 -3.53 6.70 21.64
N GLU A 72 -2.70 6.65 20.60
CA GLU A 72 -2.09 7.84 20.01
C GLU A 72 -1.87 7.63 18.51
N GLU A 73 -2.28 8.62 17.73
CA GLU A 73 -1.85 8.81 16.35
C GLU A 73 -0.98 10.06 16.25
N LEU A 74 0.26 9.86 15.79
CA LEU A 74 1.26 10.88 15.52
C LEU A 74 1.05 11.48 14.13
N SER A 75 1.11 12.82 14.05
CA SER A 75 0.75 13.53 12.83
C SER A 75 1.84 13.50 11.74
N THR A 76 1.43 13.75 10.50
CA THR A 76 2.34 14.09 9.38
C THR A 76 3.35 15.17 9.77
N SER A 77 2.90 16.23 10.44
CA SER A 77 3.78 17.32 10.87
C SER A 77 4.81 16.87 11.92
N PHE A 78 4.44 15.96 12.83
CA PHE A 78 5.39 15.38 13.79
C PHE A 78 6.49 14.57 13.08
N PHE A 79 6.10 13.69 12.15
CA PHE A 79 7.07 12.91 11.36
C PHE A 79 7.97 13.79 10.50
N LEU A 80 7.43 14.84 9.88
CA LEU A 80 8.23 15.81 9.13
C LEU A 80 9.26 16.50 10.02
N ASN A 81 8.87 16.97 11.20
CA ASN A 81 9.79 17.61 12.13
C ASN A 81 10.96 16.68 12.53
N LEU A 82 10.68 15.39 12.78
CA LEU A 82 11.73 14.40 13.04
C LEU A 82 12.69 14.23 11.85
N MET A 83 12.15 14.16 10.63
CA MET A 83 12.96 13.96 9.43
C MET A 83 13.76 15.21 9.04
N GLU A 84 13.22 16.41 9.25
CA GLU A 84 13.86 17.67 8.87
C GLU A 84 14.94 18.13 9.85
N GLN A 85 14.96 17.57 11.06
CA GLN A 85 16.10 17.71 11.98
C GLN A 85 17.35 17.00 11.48
N GLU A 86 17.20 16.09 10.52
CA GLU A 86 18.26 15.22 10.04
C GLU A 86 18.61 15.50 8.57
N SER A 87 19.86 15.23 8.21
CA SER A 87 20.22 15.26 6.79
C SER A 87 19.62 14.06 6.04
N ILE A 88 19.37 14.19 4.73
CA ILE A 88 18.95 13.05 3.89
C ILE A 88 19.96 11.89 4.01
N LYS A 89 21.25 12.20 4.13
CA LYS A 89 22.29 11.19 4.32
C LYS A 89 22.08 10.43 5.64
N GLU A 90 21.84 11.14 6.74
CA GLU A 90 21.60 10.54 8.06
C GLU A 90 20.36 9.65 8.06
N LEU A 91 19.24 10.17 7.51
CA LEU A 91 18.02 9.39 7.33
C LEU A 91 18.27 8.09 6.57
N THR A 92 19.04 8.17 5.49
CA THR A 92 19.28 7.04 4.58
C THR A 92 20.22 6.01 5.20
N GLU A 93 21.34 6.47 5.76
CA GLU A 93 22.45 5.59 6.17
C GLU A 93 22.25 5.02 7.57
N ASN A 94 21.65 5.79 8.49
CA ASN A 94 21.65 5.47 9.92
C ASN A 94 20.25 5.26 10.51
N ILE A 95 19.24 5.99 10.05
CA ILE A 95 17.86 5.87 10.57
C ILE A 95 17.10 4.76 9.84
N TYR A 96 16.87 4.92 8.54
CA TYR A 96 16.26 3.87 7.71
C TYR A 96 17.24 2.72 7.43
N LYS A 97 18.55 3.03 7.39
CA LYS A 97 19.62 2.13 6.92
C LYS A 97 19.23 1.45 5.60
N ASN A 98 18.72 2.23 4.65
CA ASN A 98 18.23 1.79 3.36
C ASN A 98 18.55 2.85 2.28
N ARG A 99 19.46 2.50 1.36
CA ARG A 99 19.96 3.38 0.27
C ARG A 99 19.16 3.26 -1.03
N GLN A 100 18.02 2.58 -1.02
CA GLN A 100 17.23 2.35 -2.23
C GLN A 100 16.74 3.65 -2.84
N ARG A 101 16.60 3.62 -4.17
CA ARG A 101 16.15 4.74 -4.99
C ARG A 101 14.78 4.46 -5.57
N THR A 102 14.04 5.52 -5.90
CA THR A 102 12.72 5.42 -6.55
C THR A 102 12.80 4.89 -7.98
N SER A 103 13.95 5.04 -8.64
CA SER A 103 14.26 4.52 -9.96
C SER A 103 15.78 4.31 -10.11
N THR A 104 16.17 3.30 -10.90
CA THR A 104 17.56 3.07 -11.30
C THR A 104 18.06 4.12 -12.30
N ARG A 105 17.14 4.75 -13.04
CA ARG A 105 17.42 5.85 -13.99
C ARG A 105 16.79 7.13 -13.47
N ASN A 106 17.62 8.07 -13.00
CA ASN A 106 17.22 9.40 -12.52
C ASN A 106 16.25 9.41 -11.31
N GLY A 107 16.25 8.36 -10.49
CA GLY A 107 15.49 8.37 -9.23
C GLY A 107 16.06 9.35 -8.21
N ILE A 108 15.38 9.48 -7.08
CA ILE A 108 15.94 10.05 -5.84
C ILE A 108 16.04 8.95 -4.78
N LEU A 109 16.68 9.24 -3.65
CA LEU A 109 16.63 8.33 -2.51
C LEU A 109 15.18 8.18 -2.04
N LYS A 110 14.78 6.98 -1.64
CA LYS A 110 13.43 6.74 -1.14
C LYS A 110 13.14 7.53 0.15
N SER A 111 14.15 7.74 0.98
CA SER A 111 14.10 8.66 2.14
C SER A 111 13.72 10.10 1.73
N GLU A 112 14.31 10.62 0.66
CA GLU A 112 13.97 11.94 0.11
C GLU A 112 12.54 11.96 -0.46
N ALA A 113 12.13 10.89 -1.16
CA ALA A 113 10.78 10.77 -1.70
C ALA A 113 9.70 10.75 -0.60
N VAL A 114 9.97 10.11 0.54
CA VAL A 114 9.07 10.12 1.71
C VAL A 114 8.85 11.54 2.21
N ILE A 115 9.91 12.33 2.40
CA ILE A 115 9.77 13.73 2.85
C ILE A 115 8.93 14.54 1.86
N LYS A 116 9.21 14.41 0.54
CA LYS A 116 8.42 15.10 -0.48
C LYS A 116 6.94 14.71 -0.43
N PHE A 117 6.63 13.43 -0.27
CA PHE A 117 5.25 12.95 -0.13
C PHE A 117 4.61 13.56 1.13
N LEU A 118 5.26 13.47 2.30
CA LEU A 118 4.74 14.02 3.55
C LEU A 118 4.50 15.54 3.47
N LYS A 119 5.36 16.29 2.76
CA LYS A 119 5.15 17.73 2.51
C LYS A 119 3.91 18.01 1.67
N ILE A 120 3.63 17.17 0.67
CA ILE A 120 2.40 17.28 -0.11
C ILE A 120 1.19 16.95 0.78
N LEU A 121 1.26 15.92 1.64
CA LEU A 121 0.19 15.70 2.64
C LEU A 121 -0.03 16.91 3.55
N GLN A 122 1.05 17.52 4.04
CA GLN A 122 0.97 18.72 4.87
C GLN A 122 0.34 19.91 4.11
N LYS A 123 0.69 20.11 2.84
CA LYS A 123 0.08 21.13 1.96
C LYS A 123 -1.43 20.97 1.82
N TYR A 124 -1.92 19.73 1.78
CA TYR A 124 -3.35 19.40 1.72
C TYR A 124 -3.99 19.25 3.12
N GLU A 125 -3.28 19.67 4.17
CA GLU A 125 -3.72 19.60 5.56
C GLU A 125 -4.10 18.18 6.03
N VAL A 126 -3.44 17.16 5.49
CA VAL A 126 -3.63 15.76 5.84
C VAL A 126 -2.59 15.38 6.90
N ASN A 127 -3.00 15.38 8.16
CA ASN A 127 -2.13 15.08 9.29
C ASN A 127 -2.34 13.69 9.87
N LYS A 128 -3.55 13.12 9.72
CA LYS A 128 -3.97 11.86 10.34
C LYS A 128 -4.77 11.01 9.36
N LEU A 129 -4.97 9.73 9.68
CA LEU A 129 -5.81 8.79 8.94
C LEU A 129 -7.22 9.35 8.73
N SER A 130 -7.77 10.04 9.72
CA SER A 130 -9.08 10.70 9.63
C SER A 130 -9.16 11.80 8.58
N ASP A 131 -8.04 12.33 8.09
CA ASP A 131 -8.00 13.41 7.10
C ASP A 131 -7.99 12.90 5.64
N LEU A 132 -7.95 11.58 5.41
CA LEU A 132 -7.81 10.99 4.07
C LEU A 132 -8.91 11.40 3.09
N TYR A 133 -10.12 11.70 3.58
CA TYR A 133 -11.24 12.15 2.75
C TYR A 133 -10.91 13.43 1.95
N LYS A 134 -9.95 14.23 2.41
CA LYS A 134 -9.51 15.46 1.73
C LYS A 134 -8.81 15.17 0.39
N ILE A 135 -8.19 14.00 0.25
CA ILE A 135 -7.29 13.69 -0.87
C ILE A 135 -7.72 12.48 -1.71
N ILE A 136 -8.62 11.63 -1.21
CA ILE A 136 -8.96 10.35 -1.87
C ILE A 136 -9.50 10.52 -3.30
N SER A 137 -10.15 11.65 -3.59
CA SER A 137 -10.70 11.98 -4.91
C SER A 137 -10.05 13.23 -5.55
N SER A 138 -8.96 13.74 -4.98
CA SER A 138 -8.30 14.95 -5.49
C SER A 138 -7.32 14.59 -6.62
N LYS A 139 -7.64 15.06 -7.83
CA LYS A 139 -6.76 14.90 -9.00
C LYS A 139 -5.50 15.75 -8.87
N GLU A 140 -5.62 16.92 -8.25
CA GLU A 140 -4.51 17.84 -8.00
C GLU A 140 -3.48 17.18 -7.08
N PHE A 141 -3.93 16.55 -6.00
CA PHE A 141 -3.08 15.78 -5.11
C PHE A 141 -2.38 14.64 -5.84
N GLU A 142 -3.12 13.87 -6.64
CA GLU A 142 -2.56 12.77 -7.44
C GLU A 142 -1.48 13.25 -8.41
N ILE A 143 -1.70 14.38 -9.08
CA ILE A 143 -0.73 14.99 -9.99
C ILE A 143 0.55 15.35 -9.24
N GLU A 144 0.45 16.06 -8.11
CA GLU A 144 1.62 16.47 -7.33
C GLU A 144 2.43 15.28 -6.80
N ILE A 145 1.76 14.21 -6.35
CA ILE A 145 2.47 12.99 -5.94
C ILE A 145 3.21 12.36 -7.13
N LYS A 146 2.60 12.32 -8.31
CA LYS A 146 3.22 11.78 -9.53
C LYS A 146 4.40 12.61 -10.04
N GLU A 147 4.50 13.87 -9.64
CA GLU A 147 5.65 14.73 -9.94
C GLU A 147 6.90 14.41 -9.10
N ILE A 148 6.75 13.69 -7.98
CA ILE A 148 7.91 13.21 -7.22
C ILE A 148 8.76 12.27 -8.12
N PRO A 149 10.08 12.49 -8.24
CA PRO A 149 10.93 11.65 -9.11
C PRO A 149 10.79 10.16 -8.81
N GLY A 150 10.39 9.39 -9.83
CA GLY A 150 10.15 7.94 -9.74
C GLY A 150 8.76 7.53 -9.25
N GLN A 151 7.82 8.46 -9.06
CA GLN A 151 6.43 8.18 -8.63
C GLN A 151 5.39 8.34 -9.75
N LYS A 152 5.80 8.63 -10.99
CA LYS A 152 4.92 8.93 -12.14
C LYS A 152 3.82 7.90 -12.40
N SER A 153 4.07 6.62 -12.09
CA SER A 153 3.07 5.56 -12.29
C SER A 153 1.89 5.63 -11.32
N GLY A 154 2.01 6.33 -10.19
CA GLY A 154 1.00 6.37 -9.14
C GLY A 154 0.91 5.10 -8.28
N ILE A 155 1.77 4.10 -8.52
CA ILE A 155 1.69 2.79 -7.82
C ILE A 155 1.89 2.94 -6.30
N SER A 156 2.80 3.82 -5.87
CA SER A 156 2.99 4.12 -4.44
C SER A 156 1.78 4.83 -3.84
N LEU A 157 1.14 5.72 -4.59
CA LEU A 157 -0.06 6.43 -4.15
C LEU A 157 -1.24 5.49 -3.93
N THR A 158 -1.50 4.59 -4.88
CA THR A 158 -2.53 3.55 -4.74
C THR A 158 -2.25 2.69 -3.50
N TYR A 159 -0.99 2.28 -3.30
CA TYR A 159 -0.61 1.47 -2.16
C TYR A 159 -0.70 2.23 -0.82
N PHE A 160 -0.38 3.52 -0.82
CA PHE A 160 -0.59 4.40 0.33
C PHE A 160 -2.05 4.41 0.77
N PHE A 161 -3.00 4.59 -0.15
CA PHE A 161 -4.44 4.58 0.20
C PHE A 161 -4.92 3.22 0.72
N MET A 162 -4.40 2.13 0.15
CA MET A 162 -4.68 0.77 0.62
C MET A 162 -4.19 0.56 2.06
N LEU A 163 -2.97 1.00 2.38
CA LEU A 163 -2.40 0.93 3.73
C LEU A 163 -3.15 1.82 4.72
N ALA A 164 -3.44 3.06 4.33
CA ALA A 164 -4.04 4.08 5.18
C ALA A 164 -5.53 3.85 5.51
N GLY A 165 -6.13 2.75 5.04
CA GLY A 165 -7.45 2.32 5.51
C GLY A 165 -8.57 2.45 4.48
N SER A 166 -8.27 2.57 3.19
CA SER A 166 -9.28 2.24 2.19
C SER A 166 -9.33 0.72 2.02
N ASP A 167 -10.32 0.09 2.63
CA ASP A 167 -10.61 -1.33 2.41
C ASP A 167 -11.04 -1.63 0.97
N ASP A 168 -11.55 -0.60 0.28
CA ASP A 168 -12.04 -0.67 -1.08
C ASP A 168 -10.93 -0.54 -2.12
N LEU A 169 -9.85 0.20 -1.84
CA LEU A 169 -8.75 0.42 -2.79
C LEU A 169 -7.71 -0.69 -2.67
N ILE A 170 -7.45 -1.38 -3.77
CA ILE A 170 -6.35 -2.33 -3.88
C ILE A 170 -5.23 -1.71 -4.71
N LYS A 171 -4.03 -2.30 -4.64
CA LYS A 171 -2.90 -1.98 -5.52
C LYS A 171 -2.77 -3.10 -6.55
N PRO A 172 -3.44 -3.03 -7.71
CA PRO A 172 -3.27 -4.03 -8.75
C PRO A 172 -1.79 -4.09 -9.15
N ASP A 173 -1.18 -5.24 -8.93
CA ASP A 173 0.18 -5.50 -9.35
C ASP A 173 0.24 -6.70 -10.31
N ARG A 174 1.46 -7.08 -10.70
CA ARG A 174 1.65 -8.19 -11.62
C ARG A 174 1.19 -9.53 -11.05
N MET A 175 1.15 -9.70 -9.73
CA MET A 175 0.67 -10.94 -9.10
C MET A 175 -0.85 -11.04 -9.22
N ILE A 176 -1.56 -9.94 -8.98
CA ILE A 176 -3.01 -9.87 -9.18
C ILE A 176 -3.38 -10.10 -10.64
N ILE A 177 -2.69 -9.44 -11.57
CA ILE A 177 -2.94 -9.65 -13.01
C ILE A 177 -2.72 -11.12 -13.36
N ARG A 178 -1.56 -11.70 -13.03
CA ARG A 178 -1.26 -13.11 -13.29
C ARG A 178 -2.30 -14.05 -12.69
N PHE A 179 -2.79 -13.75 -11.48
CA PHE A 179 -3.85 -14.53 -10.85
C PHE A 179 -5.13 -14.51 -11.68
N LEU A 180 -5.63 -13.32 -12.02
CA LEU A 180 -6.85 -13.16 -12.81
C LEU A 180 -6.74 -13.76 -14.21
N GLU A 181 -5.59 -13.57 -14.88
CA GLU A 181 -5.31 -14.12 -16.21
C GLU A 181 -5.22 -15.66 -16.16
N SER A 182 -4.61 -16.23 -15.12
CA SER A 182 -4.49 -17.69 -14.96
C SER A 182 -5.85 -18.39 -14.80
N ILE A 183 -6.83 -17.73 -14.17
CA ILE A 183 -8.19 -18.25 -13.96
C ILE A 183 -9.07 -18.01 -15.20
N SER A 184 -8.98 -16.82 -15.78
CA SER A 184 -9.86 -16.43 -16.88
C SER A 184 -9.43 -17.01 -18.23
N GLY A 185 -8.11 -17.11 -18.46
CA GLY A 185 -7.49 -17.33 -19.77
C GLY A 185 -7.48 -16.09 -20.67
N GLU A 186 -7.81 -14.91 -20.12
CA GLU A 186 -7.95 -13.64 -20.85
C GLU A 186 -6.97 -12.61 -20.26
N ASN A 187 -6.45 -11.69 -21.09
CA ASN A 187 -5.60 -10.59 -20.60
C ASN A 187 -6.43 -9.61 -19.76
N VAL A 188 -5.88 -9.16 -18.63
CA VAL A 188 -6.58 -8.24 -17.71
C VAL A 188 -5.80 -6.93 -17.57
N SER A 189 -6.49 -5.80 -17.76
CA SER A 189 -5.88 -4.48 -17.56
C SER A 189 -5.78 -4.14 -16.07
N LEU A 190 -4.80 -3.29 -15.70
CA LEU A 190 -4.67 -2.78 -14.33
C LEU A 190 -5.94 -2.07 -13.84
N ALA A 191 -6.63 -1.36 -14.74
CA ALA A 191 -7.88 -0.66 -14.41
C ALA A 191 -9.02 -1.64 -14.10
N ASP A 192 -9.09 -2.75 -14.83
CA ASP A 192 -10.11 -3.78 -14.61
C ASP A 192 -9.88 -4.57 -13.32
N CYS A 193 -8.63 -4.76 -12.88
CA CYS A 193 -8.31 -5.51 -11.67
C CYS A 193 -9.05 -4.99 -10.43
N GLN A 194 -9.09 -3.68 -10.22
CA GLN A 194 -9.79 -3.04 -9.11
C GLN A 194 -11.29 -3.37 -9.14
N ILE A 195 -11.92 -3.23 -10.30
CA ILE A 195 -13.35 -3.48 -10.49
C ILE A 195 -13.67 -4.96 -10.26
N ILE A 196 -12.85 -5.85 -10.84
CA ILE A 196 -13.01 -7.30 -10.72
C ILE A 196 -12.88 -7.73 -9.26
N LEU A 197 -11.84 -7.29 -8.56
CA LEU A 197 -11.61 -7.69 -7.16
C LEU A 197 -12.65 -7.12 -6.21
N ALA A 198 -13.13 -5.89 -6.44
CA ALA A 198 -14.23 -5.33 -5.66
C ALA A 198 -15.51 -6.17 -5.78
N GLU A 199 -15.88 -6.56 -7.00
CA GLU A 199 -17.07 -7.40 -7.23
C GLU A 199 -16.88 -8.84 -6.73
N VAL A 200 -15.68 -9.41 -6.85
CA VAL A 200 -15.36 -10.73 -6.29
C VAL A 200 -15.46 -10.71 -4.77
N ALA A 201 -14.89 -9.71 -4.10
CA ALA A 201 -14.95 -9.58 -2.64
C ALA A 201 -16.41 -9.48 -2.17
N LYS A 202 -17.23 -8.64 -2.82
CA LYS A 202 -18.67 -8.51 -2.55
C LYS A 202 -19.44 -9.81 -2.73
N LYS A 203 -19.08 -10.63 -3.72
CA LYS A 203 -19.70 -11.96 -3.91
C LYS A 203 -19.25 -12.97 -2.86
N LEU A 204 -17.97 -12.96 -2.47
CA LEU A 204 -17.46 -13.82 -1.40
C LEU A 204 -18.07 -13.45 -0.05
N GLU A 205 -18.28 -12.17 0.23
CA GLU A 205 -18.98 -11.69 1.42
C GLU A 205 -20.39 -12.29 1.53
N LYS A 206 -21.14 -12.29 0.42
CA LYS A 206 -22.46 -12.96 0.33
C LYS A 206 -22.39 -14.48 0.56
N ASN A 207 -21.22 -15.10 0.37
CA ASN A 207 -20.97 -16.52 0.63
C ASN A 207 -20.40 -16.77 2.05
N GLY A 208 -20.46 -15.77 2.93
CA GLY A 208 -20.08 -15.87 4.34
C GLY A 208 -18.59 -15.71 4.61
N PHE A 209 -17.86 -14.99 3.75
CA PHE A 209 -16.48 -14.58 4.02
C PHE A 209 -16.48 -13.19 4.67
N ASP A 210 -15.69 -12.98 5.71
CA ASP A 210 -15.32 -11.65 6.20
C ASP A 210 -14.14 -11.15 5.37
N ILE A 211 -14.45 -10.62 4.18
CA ILE A 211 -13.44 -10.23 3.20
C ILE A 211 -13.77 -8.87 2.57
N THR A 212 -12.77 -7.99 2.54
CA THR A 212 -12.77 -6.74 1.79
C THR A 212 -11.88 -6.90 0.55
N PRO A 213 -11.96 -5.99 -0.44
CA PRO A 213 -11.01 -5.98 -1.56
C PRO A 213 -9.55 -6.02 -1.10
N LYS A 214 -9.22 -5.26 -0.05
CA LYS A 214 -7.90 -5.27 0.61
C LYS A 214 -7.51 -6.64 1.20
N LYS A 215 -8.41 -7.31 1.94
CA LYS A 215 -8.17 -8.66 2.46
C LYS A 215 -7.97 -9.68 1.33
N LEU A 216 -8.78 -9.58 0.27
CA LEU A 216 -8.70 -10.46 -0.88
C LEU A 216 -7.41 -10.28 -1.67
N ASP A 217 -6.98 -9.04 -1.90
CA ASP A 217 -5.69 -8.71 -2.51
C ASP A 217 -4.53 -9.37 -1.75
N ASN A 218 -4.51 -9.24 -0.41
CA ASN A 218 -3.46 -9.83 0.40
C ASN A 218 -3.48 -11.38 0.37
N LEU A 219 -4.66 -12.00 0.40
CA LEU A 219 -4.80 -13.45 0.25
C LEU A 219 -4.25 -13.96 -1.08
N ILE A 220 -4.62 -13.30 -2.18
CA ILE A 220 -4.14 -13.64 -3.53
C ILE A 220 -2.64 -13.45 -3.63
N TRP A 221 -2.11 -12.38 -3.06
CA TRP A 221 -0.68 -12.11 -3.04
C TRP A 221 0.09 -13.23 -2.31
N ASN A 222 -0.38 -13.65 -1.13
CA ASN A 222 0.22 -14.75 -0.38
C ASN A 222 0.13 -16.08 -1.13
N TYR A 223 -1.00 -16.35 -1.78
CA TYR A 223 -1.18 -17.52 -2.64
C TYR A 223 -0.19 -17.54 -3.80
N GLN A 224 -0.09 -16.45 -4.56
CA GLN A 224 0.82 -16.30 -5.69
C GLN A 224 2.28 -16.40 -5.27
N ARG A 225 2.64 -15.87 -4.10
CA ARG A 225 3.98 -16.00 -3.55
C ARG A 225 4.36 -17.46 -3.27
N ASN A 226 3.43 -18.28 -2.79
CA ASN A 226 3.71 -19.69 -2.45
C ASN A 226 3.77 -20.62 -3.67
N LEU A 227 3.27 -20.18 -4.82
CA LEU A 227 3.36 -20.92 -6.09
C LEU A 227 4.73 -20.75 -6.80
N ASN A 228 5.49 -19.70 -6.44
CA ASN A 228 6.81 -19.40 -7.00
C ASN A 228 7.94 -19.86 -6.07
#